data_AF-A0A1H6Z2Y0-F1
#
_entry.id   AF-A0A1H6Z2Y0-F1
#
_cell.length_a   1.000
_cell.length_b   1.000
_cell.length_c   1.000
_cell.angle_alpha   90.00
_cell.angle_beta   90.00
_cell.angle_gamma   90.00
#
_symmetry.space_group_name_H-M   'P 1'
#
loop_
_entity.id
_entity.type
_entity.pdbx_description
1 polymer ?
#
loop_
_entity_poly.entity_id
_entity_poly.type
_entity_poly.pdbx_seq_one_letter_code
_entity_poly.pdbx_strand_id
1 'polypeptide(L)'
;MRYLATAVLAAAVLAGCSTAAPEPSASPSAIAATCPETLVEPDPVEHGLGPFEEATGTPSLPEPEAAWWCTYSALDTATPDPDGGVAYGWRLQGEPATIAADDLAAVSDLLDGLEIPDPMRACTADLGPRHLLVLASGSARIGVAIDAFGCHDVRLTDDPWSVAPGETTDPDLVTGVLSPPDGMLAALNGLVAP
;
A
#
# COMPACT_ATOMS: atom_id res chain seq x y z
N MET A 1 -19.44 68.35 48.11
CA MET A 1 -19.66 66.92 48.41
C MET A 1 -19.19 66.13 47.20
N ARG A 2 -18.35 65.10 47.41
CA ARG A 2 -18.36 63.76 46.75
C ARG A 2 -18.60 63.73 45.23
N TYR A 3 -17.88 63.06 44.35
CA TYR A 3 -16.71 62.16 44.30
C TYR A 3 -16.81 61.56 42.88
N LEU A 4 -15.68 61.29 42.19
CA LEU A 4 -15.46 60.14 41.27
C LEU A 4 -16.34 60.05 39.99
N ALA A 5 -15.92 59.52 38.85
CA ALA A 5 -14.70 58.85 38.43
C ALA A 5 -14.58 58.94 36.90
N THR A 6 -13.33 59.04 36.46
CA THR A 6 -12.82 58.86 35.10
C THR A 6 -13.01 57.42 34.63
N ALA A 7 -13.39 57.22 33.37
CA ALA A 7 -13.08 56.01 32.62
C ALA A 7 -12.92 56.35 31.14
N VAL A 8 -11.68 56.62 30.73
CA VAL A 8 -11.28 56.72 29.31
C VAL A 8 -11.01 55.29 28.85
N LEU A 9 -11.90 54.74 28.04
CA LEU A 9 -11.72 53.44 27.40
C LEU A 9 -10.92 53.66 26.10
N ALA A 10 -9.62 53.32 26.12
CA ALA A 10 -8.79 53.29 24.93
C ALA A 10 -8.97 51.93 24.22
N ALA A 11 -9.67 51.91 23.09
CA ALA A 11 -9.78 50.75 22.23
C ALA A 11 -8.62 50.75 21.23
N ALA A 12 -7.59 49.96 21.50
CA ALA A 12 -6.57 49.59 20.52
C ALA A 12 -7.04 48.34 19.78
N VAL A 13 -7.59 48.50 18.58
CA VAL A 13 -7.92 47.37 17.69
C VAL A 13 -6.72 47.16 16.76
N LEU A 14 -5.91 46.15 17.07
CA LEU A 14 -4.85 45.65 16.20
C LEU A 14 -5.49 44.90 15.02
N ALA A 15 -5.54 45.55 13.86
CA ALA A 15 -5.86 44.89 12.60
C ALA A 15 -4.62 44.11 12.11
N GLY A 16 -4.45 42.90 12.61
CA GLY A 16 -3.51 41.92 12.06
C GLY A 16 -4.18 41.10 10.96
N CYS A 17 -4.00 41.50 9.70
CA CYS A 17 -4.38 40.69 8.55
C CYS A 17 -3.41 39.51 8.43
N SER A 18 -3.79 38.34 8.94
CA SER A 18 -3.16 37.09 8.52
C SER A 18 -3.61 36.77 7.10
N THR A 19 -2.75 37.05 6.12
CA THR A 19 -2.83 36.42 4.80
C THR A 19 -2.58 34.94 4.98
N ALA A 20 -3.66 34.15 4.96
CA ALA A 20 -3.57 32.71 4.79
C ALA A 20 -2.87 32.44 3.45
N ALA A 21 -1.69 31.81 3.51
CA ALA A 21 -1.05 31.28 2.31
C ALA A 21 -1.98 30.22 1.70
N PRO A 22 -2.11 30.15 0.36
CA PRO A 22 -2.87 29.08 -0.26
C PRO A 22 -2.20 27.76 0.11
N GLU A 23 -2.88 26.95 0.93
CA GLU A 23 -2.49 25.56 1.14
C GLU A 23 -2.49 24.89 -0.23
N PRO A 24 -1.40 24.23 -0.64
CA PRO A 24 -1.38 23.46 -1.87
C PRO A 24 -2.44 22.37 -1.73
N SER A 25 -3.58 22.56 -2.37
CA SER A 25 -4.63 21.55 -2.47
C SER A 25 -4.01 20.37 -3.22
N ALA A 26 -3.58 19.34 -2.50
CA ALA A 26 -3.16 18.09 -3.09
C ALA A 26 -4.30 17.61 -4.00
N SER A 27 -4.05 17.58 -5.31
CA SER A 27 -5.07 17.16 -6.26
C SER A 27 -5.37 15.68 -6.03
N PRO A 28 -6.63 15.24 -6.02
CA PRO A 28 -6.97 13.82 -5.88
C PRO A 28 -6.31 12.93 -6.96
N SER A 29 -5.91 13.51 -8.10
CA SER A 29 -5.11 12.84 -9.13
C SER A 29 -3.70 12.42 -8.69
N ALA A 30 -3.10 13.04 -7.67
CA ALA A 30 -1.79 12.64 -7.17
C ALA A 30 -1.87 11.36 -6.32
N ILE A 31 -2.99 11.12 -5.63
CA ILE A 31 -3.20 9.93 -4.79
C ILE A 31 -3.47 8.69 -5.65
N ALA A 32 -4.31 8.82 -6.68
CA ALA A 32 -4.56 7.75 -7.65
C ALA A 32 -3.30 7.37 -8.47
N ALA A 33 -2.31 8.26 -8.54
CA ALA A 33 -1.02 8.00 -9.17
C ALA A 33 -0.04 7.23 -8.25
N THR A 34 -0.39 7.07 -6.97
CA THR A 34 0.46 6.42 -5.97
C THR A 34 -0.01 5.00 -5.68
N CYS A 35 -1.32 4.82 -5.44
CA CYS A 35 -1.94 3.52 -5.25
C CYS A 35 -3.16 3.41 -6.16
N PRO A 36 -3.40 2.26 -6.80
CA PRO A 36 -4.66 2.03 -7.50
C PRO A 36 -5.83 2.02 -6.50
N GLU A 37 -7.00 2.49 -6.91
CA GLU A 37 -8.20 2.48 -6.05
C GLU A 37 -8.68 1.04 -5.76
N THR A 38 -8.43 0.14 -6.71
CA THR A 38 -8.72 -1.29 -6.63
C THR A 38 -7.55 -2.08 -7.21
N LEU A 39 -7.22 -3.23 -6.64
CA LEU A 39 -6.26 -4.12 -7.27
C LEU A 39 -6.88 -4.78 -8.49
N VAL A 40 -6.05 -5.00 -9.52
CA VAL A 40 -6.45 -5.77 -10.71
C VAL A 40 -6.79 -7.19 -10.28
N GLU A 41 -7.94 -7.66 -10.71
CA GLU A 41 -8.42 -9.00 -10.40
C GLU A 41 -7.59 -10.05 -11.16
N PRO A 42 -7.11 -11.10 -10.48
CA PRO A 42 -6.41 -12.23 -11.11
C PRO A 42 -7.39 -13.12 -11.87
N ASP A 43 -6.89 -14.22 -12.46
CA ASP A 43 -7.75 -15.23 -13.09
C ASP A 43 -8.91 -15.65 -12.16
N PRO A 44 -10.16 -15.72 -12.68
CA PRO A 44 -11.33 -16.10 -11.89
C PRO A 44 -11.23 -17.43 -11.14
N VAL A 45 -10.38 -18.37 -11.58
CA VAL A 45 -10.16 -19.65 -10.87
C VAL A 45 -9.42 -19.46 -9.54
N GLU A 46 -8.77 -18.30 -9.34
CA GLU A 46 -8.02 -17.97 -8.12
C GLU A 46 -8.88 -17.28 -7.05
N HIS A 47 -10.21 -17.23 -7.24
CA HIS A 47 -11.18 -16.63 -6.32
C HIS A 47 -10.87 -15.16 -5.91
N GLY A 48 -10.09 -14.45 -6.73
CA GLY A 48 -9.64 -13.09 -6.44
C GLY A 48 -8.49 -12.97 -5.43
N LEU A 49 -7.91 -14.09 -5.01
CA LEU A 49 -6.74 -14.12 -4.13
C LEU A 49 -5.43 -14.05 -4.92
N GLY A 50 -5.44 -14.44 -6.19
CA GLY A 50 -4.26 -14.51 -7.05
C GLY A 50 -3.59 -15.87 -6.96
N PRO A 51 -2.55 -16.11 -7.76
CA PRO A 51 -1.93 -17.42 -7.88
C PRO A 51 -1.53 -17.98 -6.51
N PHE A 52 -1.64 -19.30 -6.37
CA PHE A 52 -1.17 -20.03 -5.19
C PHE A 52 0.13 -20.82 -5.46
N GLU A 53 0.52 -20.94 -6.72
CA GLU A 53 1.74 -21.60 -7.13
C GLU A 53 2.98 -20.81 -6.71
N GLU A 54 3.97 -21.54 -6.21
CA GLU A 54 5.27 -21.01 -5.82
C GLU A 54 5.96 -20.31 -6.99
N ALA A 55 6.63 -19.20 -6.68
CA ALA A 55 7.51 -18.57 -7.64
C ALA A 55 8.66 -19.52 -8.05
N THR A 56 9.06 -19.46 -9.31
CA THR A 56 10.14 -20.30 -9.85
C THR A 56 11.54 -19.84 -9.45
N GLY A 57 11.64 -18.73 -8.72
CA GLY A 57 12.88 -18.08 -8.34
C GLY A 57 12.63 -16.91 -7.38
N THR A 58 13.70 -16.38 -6.81
CA THR A 58 13.68 -15.15 -6.04
C THR A 58 13.82 -13.95 -6.98
N PRO A 59 13.09 -12.85 -6.73
CA PRO A 59 13.19 -11.65 -7.55
C PRO A 59 14.54 -10.95 -7.38
N SER A 60 14.94 -10.17 -8.38
CA SER A 60 16.00 -9.16 -8.25
C SER A 60 15.37 -7.79 -8.50
N LEU A 61 15.02 -7.09 -7.42
CA LEU A 61 14.32 -5.81 -7.54
C LEU A 61 15.31 -4.64 -7.67
N PRO A 62 14.98 -3.59 -8.47
CA PRO A 62 15.77 -2.38 -8.49
C PRO A 62 15.64 -1.62 -7.16
N GLU A 63 16.67 -0.86 -6.80
CA GLU A 63 16.58 0.07 -5.67
C GLU A 63 15.47 1.10 -5.92
N PRO A 64 14.52 1.27 -4.97
CA PRO A 64 13.47 2.24 -5.10
C PRO A 64 13.98 3.66 -4.81
N GLU A 65 13.56 4.62 -5.64
CA GLU A 65 13.74 6.06 -5.42
C GLU A 65 12.60 6.65 -4.57
N ALA A 66 11.44 5.97 -4.55
CA ALA A 66 10.31 6.26 -3.69
C ALA A 66 9.47 5.01 -3.46
N ALA A 67 8.77 4.96 -2.33
CA ALA A 67 7.86 3.86 -2.02
C ALA A 67 6.61 4.35 -1.26
N TRP A 68 5.51 3.65 -1.49
CA TRP A 68 4.23 3.93 -0.82
C TRP A 68 3.56 2.65 -0.35
N TRP A 69 2.93 2.75 0.81
CA TRP A 69 2.21 1.68 1.46
C TRP A 69 0.71 1.93 1.36
N CYS A 70 0.03 0.99 0.74
CA CYS A 70 -1.40 1.02 0.48
C CYS A 70 -2.05 -0.14 1.23
N THR A 71 -3.13 0.09 1.97
CA THR A 71 -3.87 -0.99 2.64
C THR A 71 -5.19 -1.23 1.91
N TYR A 72 -5.55 -2.49 1.66
CA TYR A 72 -6.78 -2.87 0.97
C TYR A 72 -7.61 -3.81 1.84
N SER A 73 -8.92 -3.66 1.75
CA SER A 73 -9.87 -4.65 2.26
C SER A 73 -10.47 -5.47 1.15
N ALA A 74 -10.69 -6.74 1.46
CA ALA A 74 -11.51 -7.62 0.66
C ALA A 74 -12.95 -7.11 0.58
N LEU A 75 -13.53 -7.25 -0.60
CA LEU A 75 -14.93 -7.00 -0.92
C LEU A 75 -15.45 -8.22 -1.68
N ASP A 76 -16.62 -8.71 -1.29
CA ASP A 76 -17.36 -9.67 -2.12
C ASP A 76 -17.75 -8.96 -3.43
N THR A 77 -17.35 -9.53 -4.58
CA THR A 77 -17.61 -8.92 -5.89
C THR A 77 -19.07 -9.12 -6.35
N ALA A 78 -19.86 -9.89 -5.59
CA ALA A 78 -21.22 -10.35 -5.92
C ALA A 78 -21.32 -11.16 -7.23
N THR A 79 -20.19 -11.39 -7.89
CA THR A 79 -20.07 -12.26 -9.05
C THR A 79 -19.48 -13.57 -8.55
N PRO A 80 -20.23 -14.68 -8.57
CA PRO A 80 -19.68 -15.96 -8.16
C PRO A 80 -18.51 -16.32 -9.07
N ASP A 81 -17.50 -16.95 -8.48
CA ASP A 81 -16.39 -17.53 -9.27
C ASP A 81 -16.92 -18.65 -10.20
N PRO A 82 -16.09 -19.13 -11.15
CA PRO A 82 -16.50 -20.19 -12.09
C PRO A 82 -16.98 -21.49 -11.43
N ASP A 83 -16.54 -21.78 -10.20
CA ASP A 83 -16.89 -22.97 -9.41
C ASP A 83 -18.10 -22.73 -8.48
N GLY A 84 -18.67 -21.52 -8.50
CA GLY A 84 -19.85 -21.13 -7.71
C GLY A 84 -19.55 -20.70 -6.27
N GLY A 85 -18.29 -20.46 -5.93
CA GLY A 85 -17.87 -19.87 -4.67
C GLY A 85 -17.92 -18.33 -4.68
N VAL A 86 -17.37 -17.74 -3.61
CA VAL A 86 -17.26 -16.29 -3.44
C VAL A 86 -15.96 -15.82 -4.06
N ALA A 87 -16.05 -14.87 -5.00
CA ALA A 87 -14.89 -14.14 -5.50
C ALA A 87 -14.68 -12.84 -4.70
N TYR A 88 -13.43 -12.51 -4.43
CA TYR A 88 -13.04 -11.30 -3.69
C TYR A 88 -12.33 -10.28 -4.57
N GLY A 89 -12.73 -9.03 -4.46
CA GLY A 89 -11.98 -7.87 -4.98
C GLY A 89 -11.30 -7.14 -3.84
N TRP A 90 -10.32 -6.29 -4.17
CA TRP A 90 -9.55 -5.53 -3.17
C TRP A 90 -9.73 -4.03 -3.42
N ARG A 91 -10.17 -3.30 -2.39
CA ARG A 91 -10.33 -1.83 -2.47
C ARG A 91 -9.47 -1.12 -1.45
N LEU A 92 -8.84 -0.04 -1.90
CA LEU A 92 -7.97 0.81 -1.09
C LEU A 92 -8.75 1.33 0.13
N GLN A 93 -8.13 1.23 1.30
CA GLN A 93 -8.59 1.77 2.57
C GLN A 93 -7.69 2.91 3.02
N GLY A 94 -8.32 4.04 3.37
CA GLY A 94 -7.60 5.21 3.84
C GLY A 94 -6.75 5.87 2.73
N GLU A 95 -5.80 6.68 3.16
CA GLU A 95 -4.84 7.32 2.27
C GLU A 95 -3.55 6.49 2.19
N PRO A 96 -2.86 6.47 1.02
CA PRO A 96 -1.52 5.91 0.90
C PRO A 96 -0.54 6.55 1.89
N ALA A 97 0.23 5.73 2.59
CA ALA A 97 1.32 6.22 3.41
C ALA A 97 2.61 6.27 2.56
N THR A 98 3.34 7.38 2.65
CA THR A 98 4.66 7.50 2.01
C THR A 98 5.72 6.91 2.92
N ILE A 99 6.63 6.10 2.37
CA ILE A 99 7.82 5.66 3.08
C ILE A 99 8.90 6.73 2.92
N ALA A 100 9.53 7.13 4.03
CA ALA A 100 10.54 8.17 4.00
C ALA A 100 11.76 7.72 3.18
N ALA A 101 12.43 8.67 2.51
CA ALA A 101 13.60 8.37 1.69
C ALA A 101 14.73 7.67 2.48
N ASP A 102 14.91 8.03 3.75
CA ASP A 102 15.91 7.44 4.64
C ASP A 102 15.60 5.98 5.03
N ASP A 103 14.35 5.53 4.82
CA ASP A 103 13.88 4.18 5.13
C ASP A 103 13.85 3.25 3.89
N LEU A 104 14.11 3.78 2.69
CA LEU A 104 14.05 3.00 1.43
C LEU A 104 15.09 1.87 1.40
N ALA A 105 16.24 2.05 2.03
CA ALA A 105 17.23 0.97 2.17
C ALA A 105 16.70 -0.19 3.02
N ALA A 106 15.99 0.09 4.10
CA ALA A 106 15.37 -0.94 4.92
C ALA A 106 14.24 -1.68 4.17
N VAL A 107 13.53 -0.98 3.28
CA VAL A 107 12.57 -1.63 2.37
C VAL A 107 13.27 -2.62 1.44
N SER A 108 14.36 -2.22 0.80
CA SER A 108 15.15 -3.11 -0.06
C SER A 108 15.66 -4.33 0.70
N ASP A 109 16.22 -4.14 1.90
CA ASP A 109 16.73 -5.24 2.73
C ASP A 109 15.64 -6.28 3.07
N LEU A 110 14.40 -5.83 3.30
CA LEU A 110 13.27 -6.72 3.55
C LEU A 110 12.86 -7.50 2.29
N LEU A 111 12.93 -6.86 1.11
CA LEU A 111 12.56 -7.48 -0.16
C LEU A 111 13.63 -8.46 -0.66
N ASP A 112 14.90 -8.22 -0.35
CA ASP A 112 15.99 -9.15 -0.61
C ASP A 112 15.88 -10.44 0.22
N GLY A 113 15.12 -10.40 1.31
CA GLY A 113 14.82 -11.56 2.16
C GLY A 113 13.64 -12.42 1.68
N LEU A 114 13.06 -12.15 0.50
CA LEU A 114 11.97 -12.96 -0.05
C LEU A 114 12.48 -14.34 -0.50
N GLU A 115 11.74 -15.39 -0.15
CA GLU A 115 12.10 -16.77 -0.43
C GLU A 115 11.01 -17.52 -1.20
N ILE A 116 11.38 -18.62 -1.86
CA ILE A 116 10.40 -19.57 -2.40
C ILE A 116 9.75 -20.29 -1.23
N PRO A 117 8.41 -20.37 -1.15
CA PRO A 117 7.74 -21.03 -0.04
C PRO A 117 8.04 -22.51 0.13
N ASP A 118 7.89 -23.00 1.36
CA ASP A 118 7.80 -24.43 1.62
C ASP A 118 6.41 -24.94 1.17
N PRO A 119 6.33 -25.94 0.26
CA PRO A 119 5.06 -26.50 -0.20
C PRO A 119 4.23 -27.14 0.91
N MET A 120 4.83 -27.44 2.07
CA MET A 120 4.19 -28.10 3.20
C MET A 120 3.76 -27.15 4.32
N ARG A 121 3.81 -25.83 4.10
CA ARG A 121 3.39 -24.82 5.09
C ARG A 121 1.90 -24.91 5.42
N ALA A 122 1.59 -24.79 6.71
CA ALA A 122 0.21 -24.72 7.18
C ALA A 122 -0.17 -23.26 7.44
N CYS A 123 -1.12 -22.74 6.65
CA CYS A 123 -1.58 -21.36 6.74
C CYS A 123 -2.84 -21.23 7.61
N THR A 124 -3.05 -20.05 8.18
CA THR A 124 -4.34 -19.71 8.81
C THR A 124 -5.39 -19.42 7.73
N ALA A 125 -6.69 -19.54 8.05
CA ALA A 125 -7.77 -19.39 7.05
C ALA A 125 -8.51 -18.05 7.11
N ASP A 126 -8.15 -17.16 8.03
CA ASP A 126 -8.90 -15.93 8.28
C ASP A 126 -8.50 -14.85 7.29
N LEU A 127 -9.40 -14.50 6.37
CA LEU A 127 -9.18 -13.42 5.40
C LEU A 127 -8.94 -12.09 6.13
N GLY A 128 -7.82 -11.46 5.81
CA GLY A 128 -7.37 -10.20 6.38
C GLY A 128 -7.22 -9.12 5.31
N PRO A 129 -6.64 -7.96 5.65
CA PRO A 129 -6.29 -6.98 4.64
C PRO A 129 -5.18 -7.51 3.72
N ARG A 130 -5.09 -6.92 2.53
CA ARG A 130 -3.95 -7.05 1.64
C ARG A 130 -3.26 -5.70 1.60
N HIS A 131 -1.94 -5.69 1.73
CA HIS A 131 -1.16 -4.49 1.55
C HIS A 131 -0.53 -4.49 0.16
N LEU A 132 -0.34 -3.31 -0.41
CA LEU A 132 0.47 -3.12 -1.61
C LEU A 132 1.57 -2.12 -1.27
N LEU A 133 2.81 -2.55 -1.41
CA LEU A 133 3.96 -1.66 -1.44
C LEU A 133 4.25 -1.32 -2.91
N VAL A 134 4.05 -0.07 -3.29
CA VAL A 134 4.36 0.44 -4.63
C VAL A 134 5.77 1.02 -4.62
N LEU A 135 6.66 0.45 -5.42
CA LEU A 135 8.05 0.88 -5.57
C LEU A 135 8.20 1.66 -6.87
N ALA A 136 8.80 2.85 -6.79
CA ALA A 136 9.18 3.63 -7.96
C ALA A 136 10.69 3.64 -8.14
N SER A 137 11.16 3.29 -9.34
CA SER A 137 12.56 3.44 -9.74
C SER A 137 12.59 3.98 -11.17
N GLY A 138 12.96 5.26 -11.33
CA GLY A 138 12.79 5.98 -12.59
C GLY A 138 11.32 5.97 -13.06
N SER A 139 11.08 5.48 -14.28
CA SER A 139 9.73 5.33 -14.84
C SER A 139 9.04 4.03 -14.47
N ALA A 140 9.74 3.05 -13.90
CA ALA A 140 9.16 1.75 -13.54
C ALA A 140 8.35 1.85 -12.24
N ARG A 141 7.29 1.04 -12.13
CA ARG A 141 6.45 0.91 -10.94
C ARG A 141 6.22 -0.56 -10.64
N ILE A 142 6.82 -1.07 -9.59
CA ILE A 142 6.63 -2.45 -9.16
C ILE A 142 5.67 -2.47 -7.98
N GLY A 143 4.65 -3.31 -8.05
CA GLY A 143 3.77 -3.60 -6.93
C GLY A 143 4.23 -4.85 -6.18
N VAL A 144 4.32 -4.76 -4.86
CA VAL A 144 4.55 -5.89 -3.97
C VAL A 144 3.32 -6.05 -3.08
N ALA A 145 2.43 -6.98 -3.46
CA ALA A 145 1.26 -7.31 -2.67
C ALA A 145 1.63 -8.27 -1.54
N ILE A 146 1.18 -7.98 -0.33
CA ILE A 146 1.49 -8.74 0.88
C ILE A 146 0.18 -9.06 1.60
N ASP A 147 -0.09 -10.34 1.80
CA ASP A 147 -1.27 -10.78 2.52
C ASP A 147 -1.07 -10.63 4.03
N ALA A 148 -1.95 -9.90 4.72
CA ALA A 148 -1.99 -9.89 6.19
C ALA A 148 -2.88 -11.03 6.72
N PHE A 149 -2.88 -12.16 6.02
CA PHE A 149 -3.62 -13.37 6.31
C PHE A 149 -2.91 -14.60 5.74
N GLY A 150 -3.41 -15.80 6.02
CA GLY A 150 -2.85 -17.00 5.43
C GLY A 150 -1.45 -17.28 5.94
N CYS A 151 -0.53 -17.47 4.98
CA CYS A 151 0.90 -17.61 5.19
C CYS A 151 1.68 -16.30 4.94
N HIS A 152 0.98 -15.18 4.87
CA HIS A 152 1.54 -13.88 4.51
C HIS A 152 2.19 -13.84 3.13
N ASP A 153 1.58 -14.53 2.16
CA ASP A 153 2.11 -14.63 0.81
C ASP A 153 2.39 -13.25 0.20
N VAL A 154 3.54 -13.19 -0.47
CA VAL A 154 3.98 -12.03 -1.23
C VAL A 154 3.84 -12.32 -2.72
N ARG A 155 3.28 -11.37 -3.46
CA ARG A 155 3.05 -11.46 -4.90
C ARG A 155 3.54 -10.19 -5.58
N LEU A 156 4.28 -10.32 -6.66
CA LEU A 156 4.85 -9.18 -7.40
C LEU A 156 4.01 -8.86 -8.64
N THR A 157 4.06 -7.61 -9.08
CA THR A 157 3.51 -7.17 -10.36
C THR A 157 4.35 -6.03 -10.93
N ASP A 158 4.54 -6.01 -12.24
CA ASP A 158 5.28 -5.01 -13.00
C ASP A 158 4.46 -3.75 -13.33
N ASP A 159 3.14 -3.78 -13.13
CA ASP A 159 2.26 -2.61 -13.17
C ASP A 159 1.01 -2.85 -12.29
N PRO A 160 0.97 -2.28 -11.06
CA PRO A 160 -0.15 -2.53 -10.14
C PRO A 160 -1.49 -1.92 -10.59
N TRP A 161 -1.51 -1.09 -11.64
CA TRP A 161 -2.75 -0.55 -12.20
C TRP A 161 -3.35 -1.41 -13.33
N SER A 162 -2.56 -2.30 -13.94
CA SER A 162 -3.02 -3.05 -15.12
C SER A 162 -2.72 -4.55 -15.08
N VAL A 163 -1.86 -5.01 -14.18
CA VAL A 163 -1.48 -6.41 -14.02
C VAL A 163 -1.80 -6.88 -12.60
N ALA A 164 -2.37 -8.07 -12.47
CA ALA A 164 -2.76 -8.63 -11.18
C ALA A 164 -1.53 -9.00 -10.34
N PRO A 165 -1.58 -8.89 -9.00
CA PRO A 165 -0.50 -9.38 -8.15
C PRO A 165 -0.22 -10.86 -8.36
N GLY A 166 1.04 -11.20 -8.63
CA GLY A 166 1.51 -12.57 -8.90
C GLY A 166 1.64 -12.87 -10.38
N GLU A 167 1.19 -11.94 -11.24
CA GLU A 167 1.36 -11.95 -12.68
C GLU A 167 2.34 -10.84 -13.09
N THR A 168 3.03 -11.03 -14.22
CA THR A 168 3.95 -10.03 -14.76
C THR A 168 4.06 -10.17 -16.28
N THR A 169 4.30 -9.05 -16.97
CA THR A 169 4.72 -9.04 -18.38
C THR A 169 6.22 -8.81 -18.54
N ASP A 170 6.89 -8.37 -17.49
CA ASP A 170 8.34 -8.24 -17.38
C ASP A 170 8.99 -9.62 -17.16
N PRO A 171 9.86 -10.08 -18.07
CA PRO A 171 10.57 -11.35 -17.94
C PRO A 171 11.62 -11.37 -16.83
N ASP A 172 12.02 -10.21 -16.29
CA ASP A 172 13.00 -10.11 -15.20
C ASP A 172 12.32 -10.18 -13.81
N LEU A 173 10.99 -10.12 -13.76
CA LEU A 173 10.20 -10.31 -12.54
C LEU A 173 9.68 -11.77 -12.45
N VAL A 174 9.32 -12.21 -11.25
CA VAL A 174 8.84 -13.57 -11.01
C VAL A 174 7.32 -13.61 -10.86
N THR A 175 6.69 -14.62 -11.46
CA THR A 175 5.27 -14.95 -11.25
C THR A 175 5.09 -15.86 -10.03
N GLY A 176 3.90 -15.88 -9.43
CA GLY A 176 3.56 -16.78 -8.33
C GLY A 176 3.74 -16.16 -6.93
N VAL A 177 3.81 -17.03 -5.91
CA VAL A 177 3.92 -16.64 -4.50
C VAL A 177 5.33 -16.77 -3.95
N LEU A 178 5.69 -15.82 -3.10
CA LEU A 178 6.90 -15.77 -2.29
C LEU A 178 6.54 -15.79 -0.81
N SER A 179 7.45 -16.30 0.02
CA SER A 179 7.38 -16.18 1.47
C SER A 179 8.10 -14.92 1.93
N PRO A 180 7.49 -14.10 2.79
CA PRO A 180 8.17 -12.96 3.40
C PRO A 180 9.18 -13.42 4.46
N PRO A 181 10.26 -12.66 4.72
CA PRO A 181 11.08 -12.89 5.90
C PRO A 181 10.29 -12.61 7.18
N ASP A 182 10.71 -13.26 8.27
CA ASP A 182 10.05 -13.12 9.57
C ASP A 182 9.93 -11.65 10.00
N GLY A 183 8.70 -11.25 10.35
CA GLY A 183 8.41 -9.89 10.84
C GLY A 183 8.36 -8.81 9.76
N MET A 184 8.48 -9.13 8.47
CA MET A 184 8.41 -8.17 7.36
C MET A 184 7.22 -7.22 7.46
N LEU A 185 6.02 -7.74 7.68
CA LEU A 185 4.80 -6.92 7.76
C LEU A 185 4.84 -5.92 8.92
N ALA A 186 5.35 -6.34 10.09
CA ALA A 186 5.50 -5.48 11.24
C ALA A 186 6.59 -4.41 11.00
N ALA A 187 7.68 -4.78 10.34
CA ALA A 187 8.74 -3.85 9.96
C ALA A 187 8.23 -2.78 9.00
N LEU A 188 7.58 -3.17 7.89
CA LEU A 188 7.00 -2.23 6.91
C LEU A 188 5.96 -1.32 7.55
N ASN A 189 5.09 -1.86 8.41
CA ASN A 189 4.13 -1.05 9.14
C ASN A 189 4.79 -0.06 10.13
N GLY A 190 6.01 -0.35 10.59
CA GLY A 190 6.80 0.58 11.41
C GLY A 190 7.46 1.70 10.61
N LEU A 191 7.66 1.53 9.29
CA LEU A 191 8.25 2.54 8.40
C LEU A 191 7.24 3.59 7.93
N VAL A 192 5.95 3.28 8.02
CA VAL A 192 4.86 4.21 7.70
C VAL A 192 4.55 5.02 8.96
N ALA A 193 5.06 6.25 9.01
CA ALA A 193 4.87 7.14 10.15
C ALA A 193 3.37 7.31 10.49
N PRO A 194 2.98 7.37 11.79
CA PRO A 194 1.65 7.78 12.20
C PRO A 194 1.40 9.29 11.97
#